data_AF-A0A820N6U6-F1
#
_entry.id   AF-A0A820N6U6-F1
#
_cell.length_a   1.000
_cell.length_b   1.000
_cell.length_c   1.000
_cell.angle_alpha   90.00
_cell.angle_beta   90.00
_cell.angle_gamma   90.00
#
_symmetry.space_group_name_H-M   'P 1'
#
loop_
_entity.id
_entity.type
_entity.pdbx_description
1 polymer ?
#
loop_
_entity_poly.entity_id
_entity_poly.type
_entity_poly.pdbx_seq_one_letter_code
_entity_poly.pdbx_strand_id
1 'polypeptide(L)' 'MNDVDIYVYDQFEHARHNFLSVHDIDLRRWSLKKARELHLKDFQASEGWLWNFKYRHGICSRRINE' A
#
# COMPACT_ATOMS: atom_id res chain seq x y z
N MET A 1 -4.25 -13.51 2.07
CA MET A 1 -3.58 -12.24 1.72
C MET A 1 -3.87 -12.00 0.25
N ASN A 2 -4.38 -10.84 -0.14
CA ASN A 2 -4.83 -10.60 -1.52
C ASN A 2 -3.61 -10.29 -2.42
N ASP A 3 -3.60 -10.70 -3.69
CA ASP A 3 -2.50 -10.44 -4.63
C ASP A 3 -2.16 -8.94 -4.78
N VAL A 4 -3.18 -8.08 -4.63
CA VAL A 4 -3.00 -6.62 -4.60
C VAL A 4 -2.19 -6.17 -3.39
N ASP A 5 -2.44 -6.78 -2.23
CA ASP A 5 -1.76 -6.46 -0.96
C ASP A 5 -0.28 -6.80 -1.04
N ILE A 6 0.05 -7.99 -1.57
CA ILE A 6 1.42 -8.46 -1.76
C ILE A 6 2.18 -7.53 -2.73
N TYR A 7 1.58 -7.20 -3.87
CA TYR A 7 2.19 -6.31 -4.85
C TYR A 7 2.46 -4.90 -4.29
N VAL A 8 1.50 -4.32 -3.57
CA VAL A 8 1.64 -2.96 -3.02
C VAL A 8 2.72 -2.93 -1.94
N TYR A 9 2.84 -4.01 -1.14
CA TYR A 9 3.90 -4.12 -0.15
C TYR A 9 5.29 -4.25 -0.79
N ASP A 10 5.44 -5.06 -1.83
CA ASP A 10 6.68 -5.16 -2.61
C ASP A 10 7.12 -3.78 -3.16
N GLN A 11 6.19 -3.03 -3.75
CA GLN A 11 6.47 -1.68 -4.25
C GLN A 11 6.86 -0.71 -3.12
N PHE A 12 6.22 -0.83 -1.96
CA PHE A 12 6.56 -0.05 -0.78
C PHE A 12 7.97 -0.37 -0.27
N GLU A 13 8.33 -1.66 -0.19
CA GLU A 13 9.68 -2.07 0.23
C GLU A 13 10.74 -1.58 -0.75
N HIS A 14 10.51 -1.70 -2.05
CA HIS A 14 11.41 -1.13 -3.06
C HIS A 14 11.56 0.38 -2.91
N ALA A 15 10.47 1.13 -2.73
CA ALA A 15 10.55 2.57 -2.53
C ALA A 15 11.33 2.92 -1.25
N ARG A 16 11.13 2.17 -0.17
CA ARG A 16 11.85 2.34 1.10
C ARG A 16 13.33 2.03 0.97
N HIS A 17 13.71 0.98 0.24
CA HIS A 17 15.11 0.66 -0.08
C HIS A 17 15.79 1.74 -0.91
N ASN A 18 15.03 2.48 -1.72
CA ASN A 18 15.50 3.61 -2.51
C ASN A 18 15.38 4.95 -1.79
N PHE A 19 15.05 4.95 -0.48
CA PHE A 19 14.86 6.16 0.33
C PHE A 19 13.80 7.13 -0.25
N LEU A 20 12.83 6.62 -1.00
CA LEU A 20 11.74 7.39 -1.57
C LEU A 20 10.62 7.56 -0.54
N SER A 21 10.10 8.78 -0.42
CA SER A 21 8.92 9.07 0.38
C SER A 21 7.68 8.45 -0.28
N VAL A 22 7.05 7.49 0.39
CA VAL A 22 5.79 6.90 -0.07
C VAL A 22 4.63 7.53 0.69
N HIS A 23 3.68 8.10 -0.04
CA HIS A 23 2.45 8.64 0.52
C HIS A 23 1.26 7.69 0.28
N ASP A 24 0.18 7.96 1.00
CA ASP A 24 -1.08 7.22 0.87
C ASP A 24 -1.63 7.21 -0.56
N ILE A 25 -1.37 8.28 -1.33
CA ILE A 25 -1.74 8.37 -2.74
C ILE A 25 -0.98 7.37 -3.62
N ASP A 26 0.28 7.08 -3.30
CA ASP A 26 1.12 6.14 -4.06
C ASP A 26 0.65 4.70 -3.82
N LEU A 27 0.37 4.35 -2.56
CA LEU A 27 -0.22 3.07 -2.18
C LEU A 27 -1.59 2.85 -2.85
N ARG A 28 -2.40 3.92 -2.95
CA ARG A 28 -3.66 3.91 -3.71
C ARG A 28 -3.43 3.67 -5.21
N ARG A 29 -2.45 4.34 -5.81
CA ARG A 29 -2.13 4.16 -7.23
C ARG A 29 -1.66 2.74 -7.54
N TRP A 30 -0.76 2.19 -6.74
CA TRP A 30 -0.26 0.82 -6.93
C TRP A 30 -1.36 -0.23 -6.75
N SER A 31 -2.22 -0.06 -5.74
CA SER A 31 -3.32 -0.99 -5.49
C SER A 31 -4.35 -0.98 -6.62
N LEU A 32 -4.75 0.20 -7.11
CA LEU A 32 -5.65 0.32 -8.26
C LEU A 32 -5.03 -0.21 -9.56
N LYS A 33 -3.73 0.01 -9.77
CA LYS A 33 -3.02 -0.53 -10.93
C LYS A 33 -3.09 -2.06 -10.93
N LYS A 34 -2.73 -2.71 -9.82
CA LYS A 34 -2.76 -4.17 -9.72
C LYS A 34 -4.17 -4.73 -9.78
N ALA A 35 -5.15 -4.06 -9.17
CA ALA A 35 -6.54 -4.45 -9.27
C ALA A 35 -7.07 -4.43 -10.71
N ARG A 36 -6.66 -3.44 -11.51
CA ARG A 36 -6.98 -3.39 -12.95
C ARG A 36 -6.34 -4.55 -13.71
N GLU A 37 -5.08 -4.87 -13.43
CA GLU A 37 -4.40 -6.03 -14.05
C GLU A 37 -5.07 -7.36 -13.70
N LEU A 38 -5.60 -7.49 -12.48
CA LEU A 38 -6.31 -8.67 -12.01
C LEU A 38 -7.81 -8.65 -12.36
N HIS A 39 -8.27 -7.65 -13.12
CA HIS A 39 -9.69 -7.46 -13.47
C HIS A 39 -10.64 -7.44 -12.26
N LEU A 40 -10.16 -7.00 -11.10
CA LEU A 40 -10.94 -6.89 -9.86
C LEU A 40 -11.81 -5.63 -9.92
N LYS A 41 -13.05 -5.80 -10.40
CA LYS A 41 -14.01 -4.70 -10.53
C LYS A 41 -14.51 -4.18 -9.18
N ASP A 42 -14.56 -5.04 -8.17
CA ASP A 42 -15.02 -4.71 -6.81
C ASP A 42 -13.90 -4.17 -5.90
N PHE A 43 -12.64 -4.20 -6.35
CA PHE A 43 -11.55 -3.72 -5.53
C PHE A 43 -11.51 -2.20 -5.51
N GLN A 44 -11.82 -1.65 -4.33
CA GLN A 44 -11.67 -0.23 -4.07
C GLN A 44 -10.55 0.00 -3.07
N ALA A 45 -9.58 0.83 -3.45
CA ALA A 45 -8.54 1.33 -2.57
C ALA A 45 -9.14 2.38 -1.59
N SER A 46 -10.13 1.98 -0.81
CA SER A 46 -10.81 2.79 0.18
C SER A 46 -9.86 3.16 1.32
N GLU A 47 -10.17 4.22 2.06
CA GLU A 47 -9.37 4.62 3.23
C GLU A 47 -9.30 3.50 4.28
N GLY A 48 -10.38 2.76 4.48
CA GLY A 48 -10.39 1.58 5.35
C GLY A 48 -9.45 0.46 4.87
N TRP A 49 -9.37 0.22 3.55
CA TRP A 49 -8.41 -0.75 3.00
C TRP A 49 -6.98 -0.30 3.25
N LEU A 50 -6.70 0.99 2.99
CA LEU A 50 -5.38 1.56 3.17
C LEU A 50 -4.93 1.57 4.64
N TRP A 51 -5.85 1.89 5.55
CA TRP A 51 -5.59 1.82 6.99
C TRP A 51 -5.26 0.39 7.41
N ASN A 52 -6.06 -0.60 6.98
CA ASN A 52 -5.83 -2.00 7.29
C ASN A 52 -4.56 -2.55 6.62
N PHE A 53 -4.21 -2.08 5.42
CA PHE A 53 -2.94 -2.39 4.75
C PHE A 53 -1.76 -1.89 5.57
N LYS A 54 -1.77 -0.61 5.97
CA LYS A 54 -0.72 -0.01 6.79
C LYS A 54 -0.57 -0.71 8.14
N TYR A 55 -1.70 -1.01 8.80
CA TYR A 55 -1.71 -1.69 10.08
C TYR A 55 -1.12 -3.11 9.98
N ARG A 56 -1.54 -3.90 8.99
CA ARG A 56 -1.04 -5.27 8.76
C ARG A 56 0.46 -5.32 8.47
N HIS A 57 0.96 -4.33 7.73
CA HIS A 57 2.37 -4.25 7.33
C HIS A 57 3.25 -3.43 8.28
N GLY A 58 2.69 -2.95 9.40
CA GLY A 58 3.42 -2.11 10.35
C GLY A 58 3.90 -0.78 9.76
N ILE A 59 3.29 -0.31 8.66
CA ILE A 59 3.51 1.00 8.05
C ILE A 59 2.73 2.04 8.85
N CYS A 60 2.92 2.04 10.17
CA CYS A 60 2.49 3.15 11.01
C CYS A 60 3.61 4.18 10.98
N SER A 61 3.26 5.45 10.77
CA SER A 61 4.15 6.56 11.06
C SER A 61 4.44 6.50 12.56
N ARG A 62 5.52 5.81 12.94
CA ARG A 62 6.04 5.88 14.30
C ARG A 62 6.49 7.32 14.44
N ARG A 63 5.68 8.13 15.13
CA ARG A 63 6.16 9.37 15.71
C ARG A 63 7.30 8.96 16.63
N ILE A 64 8.54 9.20 16.20
CA ILE A 64 9.70 9.10 17.08
C ILE A 64 9.47 10.21 18.10
N ASN A 65 8.96 9.86 19.28
CA ASN A 65 9.09 10.74 20.43
C ASN A 65 10.54 10.58 20.86
N GLU A 66 11.36 11.58 20.52
CA GLU A 66 12.59 11.88 21.26
C GLU A 66 12.28 12.39 22.67
#